data_AF-A0A183CYT7-F1
#
_entry.id   AF-A0A183CYT7-F1
#
_cell.length_a   1.000
_cell.length_b   1.000
_cell.length_c   1.000
_cell.angle_alpha   90.00
_cell.angle_beta   90.00
_cell.angle_gamma   90.00
#
_symmetry.space_group_name_H-M   'P 1'
#
loop_
_entity.id
_entity.type
_entity.pdbx_description
1 polymer ?
#
loop_
_entity_poly.entity_id
_entity_poly.type
_entity_poly.pdbx_seq_one_letter_code
_entity_poly.pdbx_strand_id
1 'polypeptide(L)'
;MQHAYKVFAPAKLASKVMGTTAQKSNNSATNELKEVQRWCSLPCGAKLSSKEELLHGNPDVDECLLRPNVCHRHAKCRNVNGSYICQCKAGYAGNGYNCTTNSKACMDSFDRQYNEQCGTENWREHYYFDHDSSRCTLFWYDGCPGTSMNIFSNLETCEALCEITNVLSRAGQFCFGSNSVSAQSDNKKKL
;
A
#
# COMPACT_ATOMS: atom_id res chain seq x y z
N MET A 1 32.25 26.85 -1.63
CA MET A 1 32.70 25.95 -2.69
C MET A 1 31.49 25.56 -3.52
N GLN A 2 31.56 25.79 -4.83
CA GLN A 2 30.55 25.38 -5.80
C GLN A 2 30.45 23.84 -5.86
N HIS A 3 29.30 23.28 -6.22
CA HIS A 3 29.12 22.43 -7.39
C HIS A 3 27.64 22.47 -7.80
N ALA A 4 27.42 22.74 -9.08
CA ALA A 4 26.12 22.76 -9.73
C ALA A 4 26.09 21.64 -10.78
N TYR A 5 24.97 20.93 -10.90
CA TYR A 5 24.58 20.32 -12.18
C TYR A 5 23.05 20.31 -12.32
N LYS A 6 22.61 20.87 -13.44
CA LYS A 6 21.25 20.82 -14.00
C LYS A 6 20.99 19.43 -14.57
N VAL A 7 19.74 18.96 -14.51
CA VAL A 7 19.18 18.09 -15.57
C VAL A 7 17.80 18.62 -15.96
N PHE A 8 17.66 18.85 -17.27
CA PHE A 8 16.46 19.32 -17.97
C PHE A 8 15.44 18.17 -18.11
N ALA A 9 14.15 18.48 -17.98
CA ALA A 9 13.07 17.69 -18.60
C ALA A 9 12.43 18.51 -19.74
N PRO A 10 12.20 17.93 -20.93
CA PRO A 10 11.75 18.66 -22.10
C PRO A 10 10.25 19.01 -22.04
N ALA A 11 9.92 20.17 -22.61
CA ALA A 11 8.57 20.64 -22.81
C ALA A 11 7.95 20.11 -24.14
N LYS A 12 6.64 19.87 -24.07
CA LYS A 12 5.62 19.86 -25.15
C LYS A 12 5.69 18.81 -26.25
N LEU A 13 4.59 18.05 -26.36
CA LEU A 13 3.86 17.87 -27.61
C LEU A 13 2.38 18.18 -27.36
N ALA A 14 1.95 19.34 -27.86
CA ALA A 14 0.55 19.66 -28.03
C ALA A 14 0.05 18.93 -29.28
N SER A 15 -1.08 18.22 -29.17
CA SER A 15 -1.90 17.88 -30.33
C SER A 15 -3.29 18.47 -30.16
N LYS A 16 -3.66 19.20 -31.20
CA LYS A 16 -4.86 19.98 -31.42
C LYS A 16 -5.96 19.06 -31.92
N VAL A 17 -7.14 19.10 -31.30
CA VAL A 17 -8.39 18.68 -31.96
C VAL A 17 -9.36 19.85 -31.92
N MET A 18 -9.90 20.16 -33.09
CA MET A 18 -10.82 21.26 -33.38
C MET A 18 -12.18 21.03 -32.71
N GLY A 19 -12.89 22.13 -32.51
CA GLY A 19 -14.00 22.24 -31.59
C GLY A 19 -15.32 21.67 -32.08
N THR A 20 -16.28 21.69 -31.16
CA THR A 20 -17.72 21.73 -31.48
C THR A 20 -18.41 22.57 -30.41
N THR A 21 -19.15 23.58 -30.89
CA THR A 21 -20.37 24.17 -30.33
C THR A 21 -20.49 24.44 -28.82
N ALA A 22 -20.45 25.73 -28.49
CA ALA A 22 -20.97 26.30 -27.26
C ALA A 22 -22.46 25.95 -27.08
N GLN A 23 -22.76 25.12 -26.08
CA GLN A 23 -24.08 25.08 -25.47
C GLN A 23 -24.04 25.95 -24.20
N LYS A 24 -24.73 27.09 -24.26
CA LYS A 24 -25.16 27.84 -23.08
C LYS A 24 -26.03 26.90 -22.25
N SER A 25 -25.54 26.46 -21.10
CA SER A 25 -26.40 26.00 -20.01
C SER A 25 -26.37 27.05 -18.90
N ASN A 26 -27.56 27.40 -18.44
CA ASN A 26 -27.83 28.55 -17.60
C ASN A 26 -27.17 28.40 -16.23
N ASN A 27 -26.52 29.50 -15.81
CA ASN A 27 -25.95 29.68 -14.49
C ASN A 27 -27.00 29.49 -13.39
N SER A 28 -26.83 28.45 -12.58
CA SER A 28 -27.06 28.56 -11.15
C SER A 28 -25.95 27.80 -10.43
N ALA A 29 -24.73 28.29 -10.58
CA ALA A 29 -23.65 27.96 -9.68
C ALA A 29 -24.05 28.51 -8.29
N THR A 30 -24.28 27.61 -7.34
CA THR A 30 -24.40 27.92 -5.91
C THR A 30 -23.21 28.78 -5.48
N ASN A 31 -23.37 29.60 -4.45
CA ASN A 31 -22.29 30.49 -3.98
C ASN A 31 -20.96 29.75 -3.72
N GLU A 32 -21.00 28.45 -3.44
CA GLU A 32 -19.82 27.59 -3.27
C GLU A 32 -19.01 27.39 -4.57
N LEU A 33 -19.66 27.26 -5.73
CA LEU A 33 -18.98 27.09 -7.03
C LEU A 33 -18.31 28.38 -7.54
N LYS A 34 -18.83 29.54 -7.14
CA LYS A 34 -18.23 30.85 -7.46
C LYS A 34 -16.97 31.13 -6.65
N GLU A 35 -16.84 30.53 -5.47
CA GLU A 35 -15.61 30.61 -4.67
C GLU A 35 -14.50 29.76 -5.27
N VAL A 36 -14.78 28.53 -5.71
CA VAL A 36 -13.79 27.63 -6.35
C VAL A 36 -13.21 28.25 -7.63
N GLN A 37 -14.02 28.93 -8.44
CA GLN A 37 -13.57 29.56 -9.69
C GLN A 37 -12.64 30.77 -9.48
N ARG A 38 -12.65 31.35 -8.27
CA ARG A 38 -11.78 32.47 -7.88
C ARG A 38 -10.36 32.02 -7.51
N TRP A 39 -10.17 30.73 -7.18
CA TRP A 39 -8.89 30.16 -6.75
C TRP A 39 -8.06 29.63 -7.94
N CYS A 40 -8.72 29.14 -8.99
CA CYS A 40 -8.07 28.70 -10.25
C CYS A 40 -7.51 29.83 -11.14
N SER A 41 -7.71 31.10 -10.76
CA SER A 41 -7.32 32.27 -11.58
C SER A 41 -6.04 32.96 -11.10
N LEU A 42 -5.45 32.52 -9.98
CA LEU A 42 -4.18 33.06 -9.49
C LEU A 42 -3.00 32.35 -10.15
N PRO A 43 -1.98 33.08 -10.63
CA PRO A 43 -0.77 32.47 -11.15
C PRO A 43 -0.06 31.67 -10.05
N CYS A 44 0.39 30.46 -10.36
CA CYS A 44 1.23 29.66 -9.46
C CYS A 44 2.47 30.51 -9.07
N GLY A 45 2.60 30.86 -7.79
CA GLY A 45 3.73 31.64 -7.26
C GLY A 45 3.47 33.13 -6.95
N ALA A 46 2.21 33.58 -6.92
CA ALA A 46 1.91 34.92 -6.38
C ALA A 46 2.31 35.03 -4.90
N LYS A 47 3.07 36.07 -4.54
CA LYS A 47 3.37 36.41 -3.13
C LYS A 47 2.12 36.96 -2.48
N LEU A 48 1.46 36.14 -1.67
CA LEU A 48 0.34 36.56 -0.83
C LEU A 48 0.87 37.25 0.43
N SER A 49 0.10 38.20 0.95
CA SER A 49 0.47 38.90 2.18
C SER A 49 0.46 37.90 3.35
N SER A 50 1.33 38.10 4.34
CA SER A 50 1.66 37.17 5.45
C SER A 50 0.50 36.70 6.34
N LYS A 51 -0.75 37.09 6.04
CA LYS A 51 -1.98 36.63 6.70
C LYS A 51 -2.83 35.69 5.83
N GLU A 52 -2.53 35.57 4.54
CA GLU A 52 -3.24 34.74 3.55
C GLU A 52 -2.58 33.37 3.32
N GLU A 53 -1.36 33.14 3.83
CA GLU A 53 -0.66 31.84 3.78
C GLU A 53 -1.34 30.75 4.64
N LEU A 54 -2.18 31.12 5.62
CA LEU A 54 -2.90 30.17 6.47
C LEU A 54 -4.24 29.68 5.87
N LEU A 55 -4.65 30.21 4.72
CA LEU A 55 -5.97 29.90 4.12
C LEU A 55 -5.92 29.70 2.60
N HIS A 56 -4.74 29.44 2.03
CA HIS A 56 -4.58 28.94 0.65
C HIS A 56 -4.06 27.51 0.64
N GLY A 57 -4.33 26.74 1.70
CA GLY A 57 -4.27 25.30 1.63
C GLY A 57 -5.39 24.84 0.70
N ASN A 58 -5.04 24.23 -0.43
CA ASN A 58 -6.02 23.45 -1.18
C ASN A 58 -6.65 22.47 -0.18
N PRO A 59 -7.95 22.57 0.12
CA PRO A 59 -8.56 21.69 1.10
C PRO A 59 -8.34 20.25 0.67
N ASP A 60 -7.88 19.43 1.61
CA ASP A 60 -7.67 18.01 1.37
C ASP A 60 -8.96 17.35 0.87
N VAL A 61 -8.84 16.52 -0.16
CA VAL A 61 -9.99 15.83 -0.75
C VAL A 61 -10.09 14.48 -0.07
N ASP A 62 -11.18 14.22 0.65
CA ASP A 62 -11.38 12.89 1.24
C ASP A 62 -11.77 11.86 0.17
N GLU A 63 -10.78 11.12 -0.35
CA GLU A 63 -11.05 10.10 -1.36
C GLU A 63 -11.80 8.89 -0.80
N CYS A 64 -11.77 8.67 0.52
CA CYS A 64 -12.53 7.59 1.15
C CYS A 64 -14.03 7.86 1.09
N LEU A 65 -14.45 9.12 1.25
CA LEU A 65 -15.83 9.55 1.10
C LEU A 65 -16.24 9.69 -0.38
N LEU A 66 -15.35 10.22 -1.22
CA LEU A 66 -15.63 10.47 -2.63
C LEU A 66 -15.66 9.16 -3.46
N ARG A 67 -14.81 8.19 -3.12
CA ARG A 67 -14.67 6.91 -3.81
C ARG A 67 -14.65 5.75 -2.81
N PRO A 68 -15.82 5.25 -2.37
CA PRO A 68 -15.91 4.21 -1.35
C PRO A 68 -15.17 2.89 -1.68
N ASN A 69 -14.93 2.62 -2.97
CA ASN A 69 -14.22 1.42 -3.46
C ASN A 69 -12.77 1.70 -3.87
N VAL A 70 -12.17 2.79 -3.40
CA VAL A 70 -10.78 3.14 -3.72
C VAL A 70 -9.77 2.12 -3.15
N CYS A 71 -10.13 1.49 -2.02
CA CYS A 71 -9.37 0.40 -1.40
C CYS A 71 -10.02 -0.96 -1.69
N HIS A 72 -9.28 -2.03 -1.40
CA HIS A 72 -9.86 -3.38 -1.43
C HIS A 72 -11.07 -3.50 -0.49
N ARG A 73 -12.06 -4.33 -0.83
CA ARG A 73 -13.25 -4.56 0.03
C ARG A 73 -12.92 -5.04 1.45
N HIS A 74 -11.79 -5.72 1.60
CA HIS A 74 -11.24 -6.21 2.87
C HIS A 74 -10.16 -5.27 3.45
N ALA A 75 -10.09 -4.03 2.97
CA ALA A 75 -9.28 -2.97 3.54
C ALA A 75 -10.15 -1.88 4.18
N LYS A 76 -9.53 -1.08 5.04
CA LYS A 76 -10.04 0.19 5.55
C LYS A 76 -9.33 1.30 4.79
N CYS A 77 -10.12 2.26 4.30
CA CYS A 77 -9.60 3.51 3.77
C CYS A 77 -9.43 4.50 4.92
N ARG A 78 -8.31 5.22 4.93
CA ARG A 78 -8.08 6.32 5.86
C ARG A 78 -7.61 7.54 5.07
N ASN A 79 -8.36 8.62 5.20
CA ASN A 79 -8.00 9.90 4.61
C ASN A 79 -6.77 10.50 5.31
N VAL A 80 -5.84 11.07 4.56
CA VAL A 80 -4.63 11.73 5.08
C VAL A 80 -4.39 13.02 4.30
N ASN A 81 -3.81 14.05 4.91
CA ASN A 81 -3.67 15.32 4.19
C ASN A 81 -2.85 15.17 2.89
N GLY A 82 -3.48 15.41 1.74
CA GLY A 82 -2.90 15.28 0.41
C GLY A 82 -2.98 13.88 -0.21
N SER A 83 -3.56 12.88 0.46
CA SER A 83 -3.68 11.50 -0.05
C SER A 83 -4.65 10.63 0.77
N TYR A 84 -4.66 9.33 0.53
CA TYR A 84 -5.37 8.36 1.34
C TYR A 84 -4.54 7.10 1.46
N ILE A 85 -4.81 6.31 2.50
CA ILE A 85 -4.11 5.06 2.74
C ILE A 85 -5.10 3.92 2.87
N CYS A 86 -4.82 2.84 2.13
CA CYS A 86 -5.53 1.58 2.22
C CYS A 86 -4.77 0.62 3.15
N GLN A 87 -5.46 0.09 4.16
CA GLN A 87 -4.90 -0.89 5.08
C GLN A 87 -5.79 -2.12 5.13
N CYS A 88 -5.23 -3.31 4.91
CA CYS A 88 -6.00 -4.55 5.06
C CYS A 88 -6.57 -4.68 6.49
N LYS A 89 -7.80 -5.21 6.59
CA LYS A 89 -8.46 -5.49 7.88
C LYS A 89 -7.69 -6.63 8.59
N ALA A 90 -7.80 -6.69 9.91
CA ALA A 90 -7.26 -7.80 10.69
C ALA A 90 -7.75 -9.15 10.14
N GLY A 91 -6.86 -10.15 10.11
CA GLY A 91 -7.09 -11.44 9.45
C GLY A 91 -6.76 -11.46 7.94
N TYR A 92 -6.37 -10.32 7.35
CA TYR A 92 -5.96 -10.23 5.94
C TYR A 92 -4.55 -9.65 5.81
N ALA A 93 -3.85 -10.07 4.76
CA ALA A 93 -2.50 -9.64 4.39
C ALA A 93 -2.50 -8.94 3.03
N GLY A 94 -1.60 -7.98 2.84
CA GLY A 94 -1.38 -7.30 1.58
C GLY A 94 -1.35 -5.77 1.66
N ASN A 95 -1.12 -5.14 0.51
CA ASN A 95 -0.86 -3.70 0.37
C ASN A 95 -2.10 -2.79 0.49
N GLY A 96 -3.24 -3.30 0.98
CA GLY A 96 -4.49 -2.55 1.12
C GLY A 96 -5.31 -2.40 -0.18
N TYR A 97 -4.68 -2.48 -1.35
CA TYR A 97 -5.36 -2.54 -2.65
C TYR A 97 -5.67 -3.97 -3.07
N ASN A 98 -4.85 -4.91 -2.61
CA ASN A 98 -5.09 -6.34 -2.67
C ASN A 98 -4.95 -6.90 -1.26
N CYS A 99 -6.00 -7.53 -0.74
CA CYS A 99 -5.98 -8.17 0.58
C CYS A 99 -6.42 -9.62 0.46
N THR A 100 -5.64 -10.53 1.02
CA THR A 100 -5.90 -11.97 0.99
C THR A 100 -5.83 -12.58 2.38
N THR A 101 -6.60 -13.63 2.62
CA THR A 101 -6.49 -14.49 3.80
C THR A 101 -5.61 -15.71 3.55
N ASN A 102 -5.09 -15.86 2.33
CA ASN A 102 -4.26 -17.00 1.97
C ASN A 102 -2.79 -16.72 2.37
N SER A 103 -2.11 -17.75 2.84
CA SER A 103 -0.69 -17.72 3.22
C SER A 103 0.26 -17.47 2.04
N LYS A 104 -0.25 -17.24 0.83
CA LYS A 104 0.56 -16.77 -0.31
C LYS A 104 1.31 -15.47 0.02
N ALA A 105 0.71 -14.59 0.83
CA ALA A 105 1.38 -13.38 1.30
C ALA A 105 2.68 -13.67 2.05
N CYS A 106 2.75 -14.79 2.79
CA CYS A 106 3.93 -15.20 3.52
C CYS A 106 5.06 -15.64 2.59
N MET A 107 4.75 -16.24 1.44
CA MET A 107 5.76 -16.66 0.45
C MET A 107 6.32 -15.50 -0.37
N ASP A 108 5.68 -14.33 -0.31
CA ASP A 108 6.16 -13.15 -1.01
C ASP A 108 7.36 -12.53 -0.28
N SER A 109 8.25 -11.91 -1.04
CA SER A 109 9.39 -11.21 -0.46
C SER A 109 8.95 -9.89 0.15
N PHE A 110 9.52 -9.53 1.30
CA PHE A 110 9.30 -8.20 1.86
C PHE A 110 9.97 -7.14 0.99
N ASP A 111 9.20 -6.15 0.55
CA ASP A 111 9.72 -5.01 -0.21
C ASP A 111 10.31 -3.97 0.75
N ARG A 112 11.63 -3.81 0.69
CA ARG A 112 12.36 -2.86 1.55
C ARG A 112 11.95 -1.40 1.28
N GLN A 113 11.37 -1.09 0.12
CA GLN A 113 10.85 0.25 -0.18
C GLN A 113 9.74 0.67 0.79
N TYR A 114 9.05 -0.28 1.44
CA TYR A 114 8.06 0.05 2.46
C TYR A 114 8.65 0.69 3.73
N ASN A 115 9.96 0.58 3.95
CA ASN A 115 10.66 1.27 5.03
C ASN A 115 11.07 2.70 4.66
N GLU A 116 10.92 3.08 3.39
CA GLU A 116 11.25 4.42 2.92
C GLU A 116 10.02 5.32 3.04
N GLN A 117 10.26 6.60 3.29
CA GLN A 117 9.18 7.59 3.33
C GLN A 117 8.75 7.95 1.90
N CYS A 118 7.47 7.75 1.60
CA CYS A 118 6.86 8.09 0.31
C CYS A 118 5.66 9.06 0.46
N GLY A 119 5.30 9.44 1.70
CA GLY A 119 4.07 10.15 2.04
C GLY A 119 4.29 11.22 3.12
N THR A 120 3.26 11.43 3.95
CA THR A 120 3.13 12.57 4.87
C THR A 120 3.52 12.26 6.34
N GLU A 121 4.43 11.31 6.57
CA GLU A 121 4.94 10.93 7.91
C GLU A 121 3.90 10.30 8.84
N ASN A 122 2.93 9.61 8.28
CA ASN A 122 1.85 8.98 9.01
C ASN A 122 2.18 7.52 9.36
N TRP A 123 3.35 7.32 9.96
CA TRP A 123 3.93 6.02 10.28
C TRP A 123 3.01 5.17 11.16
N ARG A 124 2.87 3.89 10.81
CA ARG A 124 2.08 2.91 11.56
C ARG A 124 2.82 1.59 11.68
N GLU A 125 2.62 0.93 12.80
CA GLU A 125 3.14 -0.42 13.03
C GLU A 125 2.52 -1.40 12.04
N HIS A 126 3.38 -2.09 11.29
CA HIS A 126 3.03 -3.21 10.44
C HIS A 126 4.06 -4.32 10.65
N TYR A 127 3.72 -5.52 10.21
CA TYR A 127 4.59 -6.68 10.33
C TYR A 127 4.83 -7.26 8.95
N TYR A 128 5.98 -7.89 8.75
CA TYR A 128 6.26 -8.75 7.62
C TYR A 128 6.80 -10.08 8.12
N PHE A 129 6.64 -11.13 7.35
CA PHE A 129 7.25 -12.42 7.63
C PHE A 129 8.68 -12.41 7.09
N ASP A 130 9.65 -12.46 8.01
CA ASP A 130 11.06 -12.61 7.68
C ASP A 130 11.37 -14.09 7.46
N HIS A 131 11.78 -14.43 6.25
CA HIS A 131 12.12 -15.79 5.83
C HIS A 131 13.39 -16.31 6.49
N ASP A 132 14.37 -15.43 6.73
CA ASP A 132 15.67 -15.84 7.28
C ASP A 132 15.53 -16.25 8.75
N SER A 133 14.75 -15.48 9.52
CA SER A 133 14.47 -15.78 10.92
C SER A 133 13.22 -16.66 11.11
N SER A 134 12.42 -16.87 10.06
CA SER A 134 11.11 -17.54 10.11
C SER A 134 10.17 -16.92 11.14
N ARG A 135 10.16 -15.59 11.25
CA ARG A 135 9.39 -14.85 12.26
C ARG A 135 8.74 -13.60 11.69
N CYS A 136 7.61 -13.25 12.29
CA CYS A 136 6.95 -11.97 12.04
C CYS A 136 7.74 -10.82 12.69
N THR A 137 8.22 -9.90 11.86
CA THR A 137 9.07 -8.77 12.28
C THR A 137 8.33 -7.45 12.08
N LEU A 138 8.41 -6.58 13.09
CA LEU A 138 7.83 -5.24 13.09
C LEU A 138 8.59 -4.30 12.14
N PHE A 139 7.85 -3.45 11.44
CA PHE A 139 8.38 -2.30 10.72
C PHE A 139 7.37 -1.14 10.71
N TRP A 140 7.84 0.06 10.37
CA TRP A 140 7.00 1.25 10.26
C TRP A 140 6.59 1.46 8.81
N TYR A 141 5.29 1.64 8.58
CA TYR A 141 4.72 1.79 7.25
C TYR A 141 3.85 3.05 7.13
N ASP A 142 4.12 3.86 6.10
CA ASP A 142 3.41 5.11 5.83
C ASP A 142 2.38 4.99 4.68
N GLY A 143 2.02 3.78 4.24
CA GLY A 143 1.04 3.61 3.15
C GLY A 143 1.64 3.66 1.74
N CYS A 144 2.95 3.44 1.61
CA CYS A 144 3.61 3.45 0.31
C CYS A 144 3.02 2.44 -0.65
N PRO A 145 2.69 2.86 -1.88
CA PRO A 145 2.25 1.92 -2.90
C PRO A 145 3.41 0.98 -3.22
N GLY A 146 3.09 -0.31 -3.29
CA GLY A 146 4.06 -1.33 -3.66
C GLY A 146 3.35 -2.60 -4.09
N THR A 147 4.14 -3.57 -4.53
CA THR A 147 3.63 -4.83 -5.08
C THR A 147 3.68 -5.97 -4.08
N SER A 148 4.54 -5.87 -3.06
CA SER A 148 4.70 -6.90 -2.05
C SER A 148 3.43 -7.04 -1.21
N MET A 149 3.02 -8.29 -1.05
CA MET A 149 1.88 -8.73 -0.26
C MET A 149 2.31 -9.20 1.14
N ASN A 150 3.62 -9.32 1.39
CA ASN A 150 4.19 -9.71 2.68
C ASN A 150 4.16 -8.53 3.66
N ILE A 151 2.95 -8.09 4.00
CA ILE A 151 2.68 -6.98 4.89
C ILE A 151 1.37 -7.27 5.64
N PHE A 152 1.41 -7.11 6.96
CA PHE A 152 0.33 -7.46 7.87
C PHE A 152 0.07 -6.29 8.83
N SER A 153 -1.20 -6.01 9.12
CA SER A 153 -1.60 -4.89 9.98
C SER A 153 -1.34 -5.12 11.47
N ASN A 154 -1.11 -6.35 11.90
CA ASN A 154 -0.85 -6.71 13.29
C ASN A 154 -0.12 -8.07 13.38
N LEU A 155 0.54 -8.29 14.50
CA LEU A 155 1.35 -9.48 14.77
C LEU A 155 0.52 -10.78 14.68
N GLU A 156 -0.64 -10.82 15.33
CA GLU A 156 -1.51 -12.00 15.38
C GLU A 156 -1.91 -12.48 13.96
N THR A 157 -2.20 -11.56 13.05
CA THR A 157 -2.54 -11.90 11.66
C THR A 157 -1.33 -12.46 10.91
N CYS A 158 -0.14 -11.90 11.14
CA CYS A 158 1.09 -12.43 10.55
C CYS A 158 1.39 -13.84 11.07
N GLU A 159 1.35 -14.04 12.39
CA GLU A 159 1.62 -15.32 13.03
C GLU A 159 0.58 -16.37 12.59
N ALA A 160 -0.71 -16.03 12.65
CA ALA A 160 -1.78 -16.94 12.24
C ALA A 160 -1.68 -17.38 10.76
N LEU A 161 -1.30 -16.47 9.85
CA LEU A 161 -1.20 -16.79 8.43
C LEU A 161 0.10 -17.49 8.06
N CYS A 162 1.22 -17.17 8.72
CA CYS A 162 2.56 -17.61 8.31
C CYS A 162 3.17 -18.70 9.19
N GLU A 163 2.84 -18.77 10.48
CA GLU A 163 3.38 -19.80 11.37
C GLU A 163 2.68 -21.15 11.18
N ILE A 164 1.39 -21.17 10.82
CA ILE A 164 0.66 -22.42 10.53
C ILE A 164 1.14 -23.06 9.21
N THR A 165 1.55 -22.25 8.22
CA THR A 165 2.20 -22.77 7.00
C THR A 165 3.59 -23.34 7.26
N ASN A 166 4.26 -22.90 8.32
CA ASN A 166 5.59 -23.40 8.67
C ASN A 166 5.54 -24.84 9.24
N VAL A 167 4.40 -25.26 9.80
CA VAL A 167 4.18 -26.65 10.21
C VAL A 167 3.93 -27.55 9.01
N LEU A 168 3.18 -27.08 8.00
CA LEU A 168 2.88 -27.84 6.79
C LEU A 168 4.07 -27.88 5.79
N SER A 169 4.89 -26.84 5.72
CA SER A 169 6.14 -26.87 4.93
C SER A 169 7.20 -27.78 5.57
N ARG A 170 7.27 -27.85 6.90
CA ARG A 170 8.10 -28.85 7.63
C ARG A 170 7.55 -30.27 7.47
N ALA A 171 6.23 -30.45 7.42
CA ALA A 171 5.61 -31.76 7.15
C ALA A 171 5.77 -32.19 5.68
N GLY A 172 5.99 -31.26 4.75
CA GLY A 172 6.30 -31.51 3.34
C GLY A 172 7.74 -31.98 3.08
N GLN A 173 8.60 -32.03 4.10
CA GLN A 173 9.95 -32.59 4.00
C GLN A 173 10.03 -34.05 4.49
N PHE A 174 8.93 -34.78 4.38
CA PHE A 174 8.90 -36.23 4.50
C PHE A 174 8.13 -36.84 3.32
N CYS A 175 8.88 -37.19 2.27
CA CYS A 175 8.84 -38.50 1.56
C CYS A 175 9.53 -38.38 0.19
N PHE A 176 10.82 -38.71 0.12
CA PHE A 176 11.34 -39.50 -1.00
C PHE A 176 12.06 -40.70 -0.41
N GLY A 177 11.43 -41.87 -0.54
CA GLY A 177 12.03 -43.13 -0.18
C GLY A 177 13.21 -43.44 -1.09
N SER A 178 14.36 -43.71 -0.48
CA SER A 178 15.34 -44.63 -1.03
C SER A 178 15.56 -45.72 0.02
N ASN A 179 15.27 -46.95 -0.40
CA ASN A 179 15.45 -48.18 0.35
C ASN A 179 16.86 -48.25 0.97
N SER A 180 16.93 -48.51 2.28
CA SER A 180 17.61 -49.68 2.87
C SER A 180 17.90 -49.43 4.35
N VAL A 181 17.08 -49.96 5.27
CA VAL A 181 17.57 -50.33 6.60
C VAL A 181 16.93 -51.64 7.02
N SER A 182 17.81 -52.60 7.28
CA SER A 182 17.58 -53.97 7.73
C SER A 182 16.74 -54.02 8.99
N ALA A 183 15.62 -54.74 8.94
CA ALA A 183 14.86 -55.12 10.12
C ALA A 183 15.51 -56.36 10.75
N GLN A 184 16.15 -56.20 11.91
CA GLN A 184 16.34 -57.29 12.87
C GLN A 184 15.12 -57.30 13.79
N SER A 185 14.40 -58.43 13.76
CA SER A 185 13.30 -58.74 14.66
C SER A 185 13.44 -60.20 15.06
N ASP A 186 13.79 -60.42 16.32
CA ASP A 186 13.90 -61.70 16.99
C ASP A 186 12.63 -62.56 16.81
N ASN A 187 12.81 -63.78 16.29
CA ASN A 187 11.74 -64.75 16.13
C ASN A 187 11.82 -65.81 17.24
N LYS A 188 10.97 -65.66 18.26
CA LYS A 188 10.82 -66.63 19.36
C LYS A 188 9.93 -67.78 18.88
N LYS A 189 10.56 -68.86 18.43
CA LYS A 189 9.91 -70.09 17.95
C LYS A 189 9.22 -70.81 19.13
N LYS A 190 7.90 -71.03 19.03
CA LYS A 190 7.13 -71.94 19.90
C LYS A 190 6.28 -72.85 19.01
N LEU A 191 6.37 -74.15 19.30
CA LEU A 191 5.85 -75.35 18.61
C LEU A 191 6.69 -75.84 17.42
#